data_AF-A0A6M1E3B9-F1
#
_entry.id   AF-A0A6M1E3B9-F1
#
_cell.length_a   1.000
_cell.length_b   1.000
_cell.length_c   1.000
_cell.angle_alpha   90.00
_cell.angle_beta   90.00
_cell.angle_gamma   90.00
#
_symmetry.space_group_name_H-M   'P 1'
#
loop_
_entity.id
_entity.type
_entity.pdbx_description
1 polymer ?
#
loop_
_entity_poly.entity_id
_entity_poly.type
_entity_poly.pdbx_seq_one_letter_code
_entity_poly.pdbx_strand_id
1 'polypeptide(L)' 'MELILKSNNEQKIAKILALAKKLNIIIEKKDKAIDQNEREAIKTRILNFKTDEPSAFGDGVQWERSQRENRTLPFS' A
#
# COMPACT_ATOMS: atom_id res chain seq x y z
N MET A 1 20.17 -10.78 -13.06
CA MET A 1 19.32 -10.71 -11.85
C MET A 1 19.26 -9.27 -11.42
N GLU A 2 18.06 -8.73 -11.20
CA GLU A 2 17.83 -7.33 -10.85
C GLU A 2 17.35 -7.22 -9.40
N LEU A 3 17.81 -6.20 -8.68
CA LEU A 3 17.44 -5.96 -7.28
C LEU A 3 16.78 -4.59 -7.16
N ILE A 4 15.52 -4.57 -6.71
CA ILE A 4 14.76 -3.35 -6.49
C ILE A 4 14.70 -3.07 -4.99
N LEU A 5 15.28 -1.95 -4.57
CA LEU A 5 15.30 -1.52 -3.18
C LEU A 5 14.23 -0.44 -2.94
N LYS A 6 13.25 -0.76 -2.09
CA LYS A 6 12.22 0.20 -1.63
C LYS A 6 12.40 0.41 -0.13
N SER A 7 12.80 1.61 0.28
CA SER A 7 12.92 1.97 1.69
C SER A 7 12.65 3.45 1.90
N ASN A 8 12.14 3.80 3.07
CA ASN A 8 11.93 5.18 3.52
C ASN A 8 13.09 5.69 4.40
N ASN A 9 14.12 4.87 4.63
CA ASN A 9 15.25 5.22 5.49
C ASN A 9 16.47 5.61 4.64
N GLU A 10 16.67 6.91 4.48
CA GLU A 10 17.74 7.50 3.66
C GLU A 10 19.15 7.07 4.12
N GLN A 11 19.38 6.94 5.42
CA GLN A 11 20.68 6.54 5.97
C GLN A 11 21.06 5.11 5.57
N LYS A 12 20.09 4.18 5.59
CA LYS A 12 20.31 2.80 5.17
C LYS A 12 20.55 2.72 3.66
N ILE A 13 19.80 3.48 2.86
CA ILE A 13 19.97 3.53 1.41
C ILE A 13 21.38 4.05 1.06
N ALA A 14 21.84 5.11 1.72
CA ALA A 14 23.18 5.66 1.49
C ALA A 14 24.30 4.62 1.74
N LYS A 15 24.18 3.83 2.82
CA LYS A 15 25.12 2.74 3.13
C LYS A 15 25.12 1.65 2.06
N ILE A 16 23.94 1.26 1.57
CA ILE A 16 23.79 0.24 0.53
C ILE A 16 24.37 0.75 -0.80
N LEU A 17 24.11 2.01 -1.17
CA LEU A 17 24.69 2.64 -2.36
C LEU A 17 26.21 2.71 -2.28
N ALA A 18 26.77 3.03 -1.12
CA ALA A 18 28.22 3.06 -0.92
C ALA A 18 28.85 1.67 -1.09
N LEU A 19 28.20 0.62 -0.58
CA LEU A 19 28.64 -0.77 -0.77
C LEU A 19 28.54 -1.20 -2.23
N ALA A 20 27.41 -0.89 -2.90
CA ALA A 20 27.20 -1.22 -4.30
C ALA A 20 28.24 -0.55 -5.21
N LYS A 21 28.61 0.71 -4.93
CA LYS A 21 29.69 1.41 -5.63
C LYS A 21 31.05 0.72 -5.44
N LYS A 22 31.36 0.27 -4.21
CA LYS A 22 32.61 -0.47 -3.95
C LYS A 22 32.68 -1.81 -4.67
N LEU A 23 31.52 -2.43 -4.92
CA LEU A 23 31.38 -3.68 -5.67
C LEU A 23 31.21 -3.47 -7.18
N ASN A 24 31.35 -2.23 -7.66
CA ASN A 24 31.24 -1.85 -9.07
C ASN A 24 29.91 -2.24 -9.72
N ILE A 25 28.82 -2.20 -8.95
CA ILE A 25 27.47 -2.51 -9.41
C ILE A 25 26.88 -1.26 -10.09
N ILE A 26 26.28 -1.44 -11.27
CA ILE A 26 25.57 -0.39 -11.99
C ILE A 26 24.25 -0.08 -11.27
N ILE A 27 24.04 1.19 -10.91
CA ILE A 27 22.86 1.63 -10.15
C ILE A 27 22.04 2.57 -11.03
N GLU A 28 20.84 2.15 -11.42
CA GLU A 28 19.86 3.02 -12.06
C GLU A 28 18.96 3.67 -11.00
N LYS A 29 19.10 4.98 -10.83
CA LYS A 29 18.22 5.75 -9.94
C LYS A 29 16.98 6.16 -10.73
N LYS A 30 15.87 5.45 -10.54
CA LYS A 30 14.55 5.90 -10.99
C LYS A 30 14.03 6.94 -10.01
N ASP A 31 14.51 8.17 -10.15
CA ASP A 31 13.89 9.32 -9.49
C ASP A 31 12.52 9.58 -10.13
N LYS A 32 11.52 8.83 -9.69
CA LYS A 32 10.14 9.30 -9.83
C LYS A 32 9.95 10.34 -8.74
N ALA A 33 10.31 11.59 -9.04
CA ALA A 33 9.77 12.71 -8.30
C ALA A 33 8.24 12.60 -8.44
N ILE A 34 7.58 12.14 -7.38
CA ILE A 34 6.13 12.11 -7.35
C ILE A 34 5.74 13.58 -7.29
N ASP A 35 5.20 14.09 -8.39
CA ASP A 35 4.69 15.45 -8.46
C ASP A 35 3.64 15.61 -7.35
N GLN A 36 3.77 16.69 -6.55
CA GLN A 36 2.83 16.96 -5.47
C GLN A 36 1.40 17.06 -6.01
N ASN A 37 1.24 17.59 -7.21
CA ASN A 37 -0.05 17.62 -7.91
C ASN A 37 -0.59 16.23 -8.22
N GLU A 38 0.24 15.28 -8.67
CA GLU A 38 -0.19 13.89 -8.90
C GLU A 38 -0.64 13.24 -7.60
N ARG A 39 0.07 13.49 -6.50
CA ARG A 39 -0.29 12.94 -5.19
C ARG A 39 -1.62 13.48 -4.69
N GLU A 40 -1.88 14.77 -4.86
CA GLU A 40 -3.16 15.39 -4.50
C GLU A 40 -4.30 14.93 -5.41
N ALA A 41 -4.06 14.77 -6.70
CA ALA A 41 -5.02 14.20 -7.66
C ALA A 41 -5.37 12.75 -7.31
N ILE A 42 -4.39 11.93 -6.92
CA ILE A 42 -4.64 10.56 -6.44
C ILE A 42 -5.45 10.57 -5.15
N LYS A 43 -5.10 11.46 -4.20
CA LYS A 43 -5.80 11.57 -2.92
C LYS A 43 -7.28 11.94 -3.11
N THR A 44 -7.55 12.93 -3.95
CA THR A 44 -8.93 13.36 -4.25
C THR A 44 -9.70 12.27 -4.99
N ARG A 45 -9.07 11.54 -5.92
CA ARG A 45 -9.68 10.39 -6.61
C ARG A 45 -10.05 9.26 -5.66
N ILE A 46 -9.18 8.93 -4.69
CA ILE A 46 -9.46 7.89 -3.69
C ILE A 46 -10.59 8.34 -2.76
N LEU A 47 -10.58 9.59 -2.29
CA LEU A 47 -11.59 10.10 -1.37
C LEU A 47 -12.99 10.13 -2.00
N ASN A 48 -13.04 10.46 -3.29
CA ASN A 48 -14.27 10.55 -4.07
C ASN A 48 -14.57 9.26 -4.83
N PHE A 49 -13.85 8.17 -4.56
CA PHE A 49 -14.08 6.90 -5.23
C PHE A 49 -15.47 6.38 -4.89
N LYS A 50 -16.32 6.31 -5.92
CA LYS A 50 -17.63 5.68 -5.88
C LYS A 50 -17.67 4.63 -7.00
N THR A 51 -18.20 3.48 -6.67
CA THR A 51 -18.33 2.34 -7.59
C THR A 51 -19.81 1.98 -7.64
N ASP A 52 -20.34 1.83 -8.84
CA ASP A 52 -21.70 1.35 -9.07
C ASP A 52 -21.79 -0.18 -8.85
N GLU A 53 -20.65 -0.86 -8.95
CA GLU A 53 -20.54 -2.28 -8.67
C GLU A 53 -20.47 -2.53 -7.16
N PRO A 54 -21.17 -3.56 -6.66
CA PRO A 54 -21.11 -3.95 -5.26
C PRO A 54 -19.68 -4.37 -4.89
N SER A 55 -19.26 -4.01 -3.68
CA SER A 55 -17.93 -4.35 -3.16
C SER A 55 -17.65 -5.84 -3.31
N ALA A 56 -16.49 -6.18 -3.90
CA ALA A 56 -16.01 -7.57 -3.98
C ALA A 56 -15.77 -8.20 -2.59
N PHE A 57 -15.64 -7.38 -1.54
CA PHE A 57 -15.55 -7.82 -0.16
C PHE A 57 -16.94 -8.08 0.49
N GLY A 58 -18.02 -7.91 -0.25
CA GLY A 58 -19.40 -8.03 0.24
C GLY A 58 -19.87 -6.80 1.03
N ASP A 59 -21.12 -6.85 1.49
CA ASP A 59 -21.67 -5.85 2.41
C ASP A 59 -21.18 -6.13 3.83
N GLY A 60 -20.37 -5.21 4.38
CA GLY A 60 -19.85 -5.31 5.73
C GLY A 60 -20.94 -5.42 6.80
N VAL A 61 -22.11 -4.83 6.57
CA VAL A 61 -23.26 -4.93 7.47
C VAL A 61 -23.85 -6.33 7.44
N GLN A 62 -23.94 -6.93 6.26
CA GLN A 62 -24.40 -8.30 6.11
C GLN A 62 -23.40 -9.30 6.72
N TRP A 63 -22.10 -9.07 6.53
CA TRP A 63 -21.04 -9.87 7.15
C TRP A 63 -21.10 -9.82 8.68
N GLU A 64 -21.23 -8.62 9.26
CA GLU A 64 -21.37 -8.45 10.71
C GLU A 64 -22.57 -9.21 11.29
N ARG A 65 -23.72 -9.17 10.59
CA ARG A 65 -24.93 -9.90 11.00
C ARG A 65 -24.72 -11.41 10.96
N SER A 66 -24.20 -11.94 9.85
CA SER A 66 -23.92 -13.38 9.70
C SER A 66 -22.93 -13.93 10.73
N GLN A 67 -21.92 -13.14 11.15
CA GLN A 67 -20.99 -13.55 12.22
C GLN A 67 -21.62 -13.48 13.62
N ARG A 68 -22.65 -12.64 13.82
CA ARG A 68 -23.31 -12.44 15.11
C ARG A 68 -24.52 -13.35 15.35
N GLU A 69 -25.07 -13.98 14.32
CA GLU A 69 -26.21 -14.91 14.44
C GLU A 69 -25.91 -16.11 15.37
N ASN A 70 -24.65 -16.50 15.55
CA ASN A 70 -24.25 -17.62 16.42
C ASN A 70 -24.04 -17.25 17.91
N ARG A 71 -24.52 -16.10 18.38
CA ARG A 71 -24.48 -15.75 19.82
C ARG A 71 -25.86 -15.82 20.47
N THR A 72 -26.57 -16.94 20.33
CA THR A 72 -27.51 -17.35 21.37
C THR A 72 -26.70 -17.73 22.60
N LEU A 73 -26.58 -16.79 23.55
CA LEU A 73 -26.02 -17.09 24.86
C LEU A 73 -26.90 -18.18 25.51
N PRO A 74 -26.31 -19.21 26.15
CA PRO A 74 -27.04 -20.38 26.69
C PRO A 74 -27.81 -20.06 27.99
N PHE A 75 -28.45 -18.89 28.05
CA PHE A 75 -29.25 -18.45 29.18
C PHE A 75 -30.68 -18.02 28.77
N SER A 76 -31.14 -18.40 27.57
CA SER A 76 -32.55 -18.31 27.19
C SER A 76 -33.36 -19.46 27.76
#